data_AF-A0A7M3ZDZ4-F1
#
_entry.id   AF-A0A7M3ZDZ4-F1
#
_cell.length_a   1.000
_cell.length_b   1.000
_cell.length_c   1.000
_cell.angle_alpha   90.00
_cell.angle_beta   90.00
_cell.angle_gamma   90.00
#
_symmetry.space_group_name_H-M   'P 1'
#
loop_
_entity.id
_entity.type
_entity.pdbx_description
1 polymer ?
#
loop_
_entity_poly.entity_id
_entity_poly.type
_entity_poly.pdbx_seq_one_letter_code
_entity_poly.pdbx_strand_id
1 'polypeptide(L)'
;MSETAVEASSDDIATSLFERERVLLSIDNQLISLGLRLTLLLPAFALFILIGSWAYEGTDPNWWESSIEPSLGQSFSSTLLLLGTVVGIGWLLALGIHRYRIALSYSAFRLEVE
;
A
#
# COMPACT_ATOMS: atom_id res chain seq x y z
N MET A 1 -45.55 -18.73 -5.57
CA MET A 1 -44.26 -19.35 -5.97
C MET A 1 -43.25 -18.38 -6.58
N SER A 2 -43.65 -17.19 -7.07
CA SER A 2 -42.68 -16.21 -7.59
C SER A 2 -42.00 -15.35 -6.51
N GLU A 3 -42.71 -15.04 -5.42
CA GLU A 3 -42.24 -14.10 -4.38
C GLU A 3 -41.16 -14.70 -3.49
N THR A 4 -41.35 -15.95 -3.06
CA THR A 4 -40.39 -16.72 -2.24
C THR A 4 -39.07 -17.03 -2.94
N ALA A 5 -39.05 -17.08 -4.28
CA ALA A 5 -37.83 -17.30 -5.06
C ALA A 5 -37.01 -16.01 -5.25
N VAL A 6 -37.69 -14.86 -5.29
CA VAL A 6 -37.04 -13.53 -5.38
C VAL A 6 -36.44 -13.13 -4.02
N GLU A 7 -37.14 -13.44 -2.93
CA GLU A 7 -36.67 -13.16 -1.56
C GLU A 7 -35.42 -14.00 -1.20
N ALA A 8 -35.41 -15.29 -1.54
CA ALA A 8 -34.24 -16.16 -1.34
C ALA A 8 -33.02 -15.72 -2.17
N SER A 9 -33.22 -15.25 -3.40
CA SER A 9 -32.14 -14.72 -4.25
C SER A 9 -31.57 -13.40 -3.72
N SER A 10 -32.43 -12.53 -3.15
CA SER A 10 -32.03 -11.25 -2.57
C SER A 10 -31.20 -11.43 -1.29
N ASP A 11 -31.60 -12.35 -0.41
CA ASP A 11 -30.84 -12.67 0.80
C ASP A 11 -29.47 -13.25 0.47
N ASP A 12 -29.38 -14.15 -0.53
CA ASP A 12 -28.11 -14.76 -0.95
C ASP A 12 -27.13 -13.70 -1.49
N ILE A 13 -27.65 -12.73 -2.27
CA ILE A 13 -26.86 -11.58 -2.75
C ILE A 13 -26.40 -10.73 -1.57
N ALA A 14 -27.28 -10.40 -0.63
CA ALA A 14 -26.94 -9.59 0.53
C ALA A 14 -25.85 -10.25 1.39
N THR A 15 -25.95 -11.56 1.66
CA THR A 15 -24.89 -12.30 2.37
C THR A 15 -23.58 -12.32 1.60
N SER A 16 -23.61 -12.44 0.27
CA SER A 16 -22.39 -12.38 -0.54
C SER A 16 -21.71 -11.02 -0.49
N LEU A 17 -22.49 -9.93 -0.38
CA LEU A 17 -21.97 -8.58 -0.25
C LEU A 17 -21.35 -8.37 1.14
N PHE A 18 -22.00 -8.84 2.20
CA PHE A 18 -21.48 -8.77 3.56
C PHE A 18 -20.18 -9.56 3.74
N GLU A 19 -20.09 -10.75 3.14
CA GLU A 19 -18.86 -11.55 3.19
C GLU A 19 -17.72 -10.88 2.42
N ARG A 20 -18.00 -10.26 1.27
CA ARG A 20 -17.00 -9.47 0.53
C ARG A 20 -16.54 -8.25 1.32
N GLU A 21 -17.46 -7.53 1.96
CA GLU A 21 -17.14 -6.39 2.81
C GLU A 21 -16.29 -6.82 4.01
N ARG A 22 -16.64 -7.93 4.67
CA ARG A 22 -15.86 -8.50 5.78
C ARG A 22 -14.44 -8.91 5.34
N VAL A 23 -14.28 -9.50 4.16
CA VAL A 23 -12.97 -9.86 3.62
C VAL A 23 -12.13 -8.60 3.32
N LEU A 24 -12.72 -7.59 2.68
CA LEU A 24 -12.05 -6.32 2.40
C LEU A 24 -11.64 -5.60 3.70
N LEU A 25 -12.52 -5.58 4.69
CA LEU A 25 -12.27 -5.00 6.01
C LEU A 25 -11.18 -5.78 6.77
N SER A 26 -11.15 -7.12 6.65
CA SER A 26 -10.11 -7.96 7.23
C SER A 26 -8.74 -7.70 6.60
N ILE A 27 -8.69 -7.51 5.28
CA ILE A 27 -7.47 -7.16 4.55
C ILE A 27 -6.96 -5.79 5.00
N ASP A 28 -7.84 -4.79 5.06
CA ASP A 28 -7.49 -3.43 5.53
C ASP A 28 -6.96 -3.46 6.96
N ASN A 29 -7.64 -4.20 7.86
CA ASN A 29 -7.17 -4.41 9.22
C ASN A 29 -5.82 -5.15 9.27
N GLN A 30 -5.55 -6.13 8.41
CA GLN A 30 -4.26 -6.82 8.39
C GLN A 30 -3.11 -5.93 7.87
N LEU A 31 -3.40 -5.09 6.89
CA LEU A 31 -2.47 -4.09 6.34
C LEU A 31 -2.11 -3.01 7.37
N ILE A 32 -3.09 -2.59 8.19
CA ILE A 32 -2.96 -1.47 9.11
C ILE A 32 -2.56 -1.91 10.54
N SER A 33 -3.07 -3.05 11.03
CA SER A 33 -3.08 -3.38 12.47
C SER A 33 -2.14 -4.53 12.90
N LEU A 34 -2.02 -5.64 12.16
CA LEU A 34 -1.55 -6.90 12.80
C LEU A 34 -0.42 -7.74 12.15
N GLY A 35 -0.04 -7.60 10.87
CA GLY A 35 0.90 -8.59 10.26
C GLY A 35 1.98 -8.06 9.32
N LEU A 36 1.60 -7.29 8.30
CA LEU A 36 2.53 -6.87 7.25
C LEU A 36 3.02 -5.43 7.43
N ARG A 37 2.55 -4.72 8.49
CA ARG A 37 2.65 -3.28 8.75
C ARG A 37 3.12 -2.57 7.49
N LEU A 38 2.22 -2.21 6.60
CA LEU A 38 2.61 -1.56 5.35
C LEU A 38 3.50 -0.33 5.62
N THR A 39 3.28 0.31 6.77
CA THR A 39 4.12 1.37 7.36
C THR A 39 5.57 0.97 7.64
N LEU A 40 5.91 -0.30 7.82
CA LEU A 40 7.28 -0.82 7.98
C LEU A 40 7.81 -1.50 6.71
N LEU A 41 6.94 -2.14 5.93
CA LEU A 41 7.33 -2.80 4.68
C LEU A 41 7.71 -1.78 3.58
N LEU A 42 6.89 -0.74 3.37
CA LEU A 42 7.16 0.29 2.36
C LEU A 42 8.52 1.00 2.54
N PRO A 43 8.91 1.45 3.75
CA PRO A 43 10.19 2.11 3.93
C PRO A 43 11.36 1.12 3.84
N ALA A 44 11.18 -0.14 4.27
CA ALA A 44 12.19 -1.18 4.07
C ALA A 44 12.41 -1.46 2.58
N PHE A 45 11.34 -1.53 1.80
CA PHE A 45 11.40 -1.70 0.35
C PHE A 45 12.01 -0.48 -0.35
N ALA A 46 11.65 0.73 0.07
CA ALA A 46 12.27 1.96 -0.41
C ALA A 46 13.79 1.97 -0.14
N LEU A 47 14.19 1.61 1.09
CA LEU A 47 15.60 1.46 1.46
C LEU A 47 16.31 0.42 0.60
N PHE A 48 15.69 -0.73 0.37
CA PHE A 48 16.25 -1.77 -0.50
C PHE A 48 16.50 -1.23 -1.93
N ILE A 49 15.55 -0.51 -2.50
CA ILE A 49 15.69 0.12 -3.82
C ILE A 49 16.81 1.17 -3.82
N LEU A 50 16.89 2.02 -2.79
CA LEU A 50 17.93 3.06 -2.69
C LEU A 50 19.32 2.46 -2.51
N ILE A 51 19.45 1.37 -1.75
CA ILE A 51 20.70 0.62 -1.67
C ILE A 51 21.04 0.04 -3.04
N GLY A 52 20.04 -0.48 -3.78
CA GLY A 52 20.20 -0.90 -5.16
C GLY A 52 20.67 0.23 -6.09
N SER A 53 20.09 1.43 -5.98
CA SER A 53 20.52 2.57 -6.80
C SER A 53 21.99 2.91 -6.54
N TRP A 54 22.40 2.86 -5.27
CA TRP A 54 23.78 3.12 -4.88
C TRP A 54 24.74 2.01 -5.35
N ALA A 55 24.32 0.74 -5.27
CA ALA A 55 25.14 -0.39 -5.69
C ALA A 55 25.48 -0.40 -7.19
N TYR A 56 24.61 0.19 -8.02
CA TYR A 56 24.80 0.33 -9.46
C TYR A 56 25.21 1.75 -9.88
N GLU A 57 25.67 2.58 -8.95
CA GLU A 57 26.17 3.91 -9.27
C GLU A 57 27.44 3.80 -10.14
N GLY A 58 27.35 4.29 -11.39
CA GLY A 58 28.46 4.29 -12.34
C GLY A 58 28.72 2.93 -13.01
N THR A 59 27.90 1.91 -12.78
CA THR A 59 27.98 0.64 -13.51
C THR A 59 26.58 0.09 -13.69
N ASP A 60 26.04 0.18 -14.90
CA ASP A 60 24.70 -0.29 -15.19
C ASP A 60 24.68 -1.80 -15.50
N PRO A 61 23.59 -2.52 -15.17
CA PRO A 61 23.44 -3.91 -15.55
C PRO A 61 23.37 -4.07 -17.07
N ASN A 62 24.03 -5.09 -17.63
CA ASN A 62 24.04 -5.36 -19.07
C ASN A 62 22.63 -5.40 -19.71
N TRP A 63 21.63 -5.95 -19.02
CA TRP A 63 20.26 -6.04 -19.52
C TRP A 63 19.55 -4.67 -19.55
N TRP A 64 19.96 -3.73 -18.71
CA TRP A 64 19.43 -2.36 -18.70
C TRP A 64 20.03 -1.57 -19.86
N GLU A 65 21.36 -1.60 -19.99
CA GLU A 65 22.10 -0.92 -21.06
C GLU A 65 21.69 -1.41 -22.45
N SER A 66 21.47 -2.73 -22.62
CA SER A 66 21.13 -3.30 -23.91
C SER A 66 19.70 -3.04 -24.39
N SER A 67 18.77 -2.72 -23.47
CA SER A 67 17.33 -2.78 -23.77
C SER A 67 16.54 -1.56 -23.32
N ILE A 68 16.84 -1.00 -22.16
CA ILE A 68 16.03 0.08 -21.56
C ILE A 68 16.72 1.43 -21.71
N GLU A 69 18.03 1.51 -21.44
CA GLU A 69 18.79 2.75 -21.53
C GLU A 69 18.69 3.44 -22.90
N PRO A 70 18.71 2.75 -24.07
CA PRO A 70 18.60 3.40 -25.37
C PRO A 70 17.24 4.07 -25.61
N SER A 71 16.19 3.62 -24.91
CA SER A 71 14.83 4.17 -25.04
C SER A 71 14.58 5.29 -24.04
N LEU A 72 15.07 5.12 -22.81
CA LEU A 72 14.78 6.02 -21.68
C LEU A 72 15.85 7.11 -21.50
N GLY A 73 17.07 6.88 -21.98
CA GLY A 73 18.20 7.79 -21.83
C GLY A 73 18.64 8.00 -20.38
N GLN A 74 18.31 7.07 -19.47
CA GLN A 74 18.66 7.14 -18.06
C GLN A 74 19.35 5.87 -17.58
N SER A 75 20.32 6.05 -16.70
CA SER A 75 20.99 4.95 -16.01
C SER A 75 20.03 4.21 -15.07
N PHE A 76 20.38 2.96 -14.77
CA PHE A 76 19.62 2.11 -13.86
C PHE A 76 19.59 2.71 -12.47
N SER A 77 20.74 3.21 -12.00
CA SER A 77 20.89 3.90 -10.72
C SER A 77 19.94 5.11 -10.62
N SER A 78 19.91 5.99 -11.62
CA SER A 78 19.01 7.16 -11.63
C SER A 78 17.53 6.75 -11.55
N THR A 79 17.17 5.70 -12.28
CA THR A 79 15.78 5.22 -12.29
C THR A 79 15.38 4.61 -10.95
N LEU A 80 16.25 3.80 -10.34
CA LEU A 80 16.02 3.26 -8.99
C LEU A 80 15.96 4.38 -7.94
N LEU A 81 16.81 5.40 -8.05
CA LEU A 81 16.79 6.56 -7.15
C LEU A 81 15.44 7.30 -7.23
N LEU A 82 14.95 7.54 -8.44
CA LEU A 82 13.65 8.16 -8.69
C LEU A 82 12.53 7.31 -8.09
N LEU A 83 12.55 5.99 -8.36
CA LEU A 83 11.55 5.05 -7.86
C LEU A 83 11.54 4.99 -6.33
N GLY A 84 12.71 4.87 -5.70
CA GLY A 84 12.86 4.87 -4.24
C GLY A 84 12.35 6.16 -3.61
N THR A 85 12.58 7.31 -4.26
CA THR A 85 12.08 8.62 -3.81
C THR A 85 10.57 8.68 -3.86
N VAL A 86 9.94 8.25 -4.97
CA VAL A 86 8.47 8.22 -5.11
C VAL A 86 7.85 7.31 -4.05
N VAL A 87 8.41 6.12 -3.83
CA VAL A 87 7.95 5.19 -2.79
C VAL A 87 8.12 5.82 -1.40
N GLY A 88 9.23 6.51 -1.13
CA GLY A 88 9.48 7.23 0.11
C GLY A 88 8.46 8.34 0.39
N ILE A 89 8.09 9.12 -0.64
CA ILE A 89 7.04 10.14 -0.53
C ILE A 89 5.68 9.49 -0.23
N GLY A 90 5.32 8.43 -0.94
CA GLY A 90 4.09 7.67 -0.68
C GLY A 90 4.04 7.13 0.75
N TRP A 91 5.18 6.66 1.25
CA TRP A 91 5.29 6.23 2.65
C TRP A 91 5.10 7.36 3.65
N LEU A 92 5.72 8.53 3.44
CA LEU A 92 5.55 9.70 4.31
C LEU A 92 4.09 10.16 4.38
N LEU A 93 3.38 10.15 3.24
CA LEU A 93 1.95 10.45 3.18
C LEU A 93 1.12 9.44 3.97
N ALA A 94 1.37 8.14 3.78
CA ALA A 94 0.70 7.09 4.52
C ALA A 94 0.94 7.20 6.03
N LEU A 95 2.17 7.53 6.44
CA LEU A 95 2.54 7.75 7.84
C LEU A 95 1.83 8.97 8.42
N GLY A 96 1.71 10.06 7.65
CA GLY A 96 0.98 11.27 8.04
C GLY A 96 -0.50 10.98 8.31
N ILE A 97 -1.17 10.29 7.37
CA ILE A 97 -2.58 9.88 7.53
C ILE A 97 -2.74 8.97 8.74
N HIS A 98 -1.83 8.01 8.94
CA HIS A 98 -1.86 7.10 10.07
C HIS A 98 -1.76 7.86 11.40
N ARG A 99 -0.81 8.80 11.51
CA ARG A 99 -0.67 9.65 12.71
C ARG A 99 -1.90 10.53 12.95
N TYR A 100 -2.46 11.10 11.89
CA TYR A 100 -3.67 11.91 11.98
C TYR A 100 -4.86 11.10 12.51
N ARG A 101 -5.09 9.89 12.00
CA ARG A 101 -6.14 8.99 12.49
C ARG A 101 -5.97 8.68 13.98
N ILE A 102 -4.76 8.38 14.42
CA ILE A 102 -4.46 8.10 15.83
C ILE A 102 -4.77 9.33 16.70
N ALA A 103 -4.34 10.52 16.29
CA ALA A 103 -4.62 11.74 17.02
C ALA A 103 -6.12 11.99 17.19
N LEU A 104 -6.91 11.72 16.14
CA LEU A 104 -8.36 11.86 16.15
C LEU A 104 -9.02 10.87 17.14
N SER A 105 -8.58 9.61 17.13
CA SER A 105 -9.06 8.59 18.07
C SER A 105 -8.79 8.97 19.53
N TYR A 106 -7.60 9.51 19.83
CA TYR A 106 -7.27 10.00 21.18
C TYR A 106 -8.13 11.18 21.59
N SER A 107 -8.40 12.12 20.68
CA SER A 107 -9.27 13.27 20.99
C SER A 107 -10.72 12.87 21.23
N ALA A 108 -11.25 11.91 20.47
CA ALA A 108 -12.61 11.40 20.65
C ALA A 108 -12.76 10.67 21.99
N PHE A 109 -11.79 9.83 22.37
CA PHE A 109 -11.81 9.15 23.67
C PHE A 109 -11.80 10.12 24.84
N ARG A 110 -11.01 11.21 24.75
CA ARG A 110 -10.94 12.22 25.82
C ARG A 110 -12.27 12.95 26.04
N LEU A 111 -13.08 13.14 24.99
CA LEU A 111 -14.39 13.77 25.07
C LEU A 111 -15.48 12.88 25.69
N GLU A 112 -15.34 11.55 25.60
CA GLU A 112 -16.32 10.60 26.16
C GLU A 112 -16.11 10.37 27.68
N VAL A 113 -14.89 10.64 28.17
CA VAL A 113 -14.49 10.38 29.57
C VAL A 113 -14.68 11.61 30.47
N GLU A 114 -14.85 12.81 29.90
CA GLU A 114 -15.23 14.05 30.60
C GLU A 114 -16.76 14.25 30.61
#